data_AF-A0A0E0Q8D2-F1
#
_entry.id   AF-A0A0E0Q8D2-F1
#
_cell.length_a   1.000
_cell.length_b   1.000
_cell.length_c   1.000
_cell.angle_alpha   90.00
_cell.angle_beta   90.00
_cell.angle_gamma   90.00
#
_symmetry.space_group_name_H-M   'P 1'
#
loop_
_entity.id
_entity.type
_entity.pdbx_description
1 polymer ?
#
loop_
_entity_poly.entity_id
_entity_poly.type
_entity_poly.pdbx_seq_one_letter_code
_entity_poly.pdbx_strand_id
1 'polypeptide(L)'
;MPPRARHRQQRGHGQGPPVPAPPPPPPDPTQTQGIRVFELNVSLVGAAEYTRLQNERDQHCSQLSAVHFNGTPMTTGDDSSCHLVRLTHPDYQQRVQLLFRDRDQYLLAFQRGDGRWFRFLGLEVAGLNAEILNLQSSHGSMLRGPSSNTSVGPHALMGMFVELLEFDGAVLNGLTNITNELKRALHWATVMLSEGARFQSVRRHTCQALNTGQNITLETVLWLRMRNWERMSEYWVMCQRHDDNADLPMDLDLVEKMAALDIHSFADIRQELCMLLFNPKALE
;
A
#
# COMPACT_ATOMS: atom_id res chain seq x y z
N MET A 1 -33.35 -19.57 -81.17
CA MET A 1 -32.82 -20.41 -80.07
C MET A 1 -31.34 -20.10 -79.88
N PRO A 2 -30.87 -19.96 -78.63
CA PRO A 2 -29.67 -19.19 -78.28
C PRO A 2 -28.37 -20.01 -78.28
N PRO A 3 -27.20 -19.36 -78.40
CA PRO A 3 -25.90 -20.01 -78.18
C PRO A 3 -25.62 -20.18 -76.68
N ARG A 4 -25.23 -21.39 -76.29
CA ARG A 4 -24.84 -21.73 -74.90
C ARG A 4 -23.53 -21.04 -74.52
N ALA A 5 -23.58 -20.25 -73.46
CA ALA A 5 -22.43 -19.61 -72.82
C ALA A 5 -21.44 -20.64 -72.28
N ARG A 6 -20.15 -20.48 -72.61
CA ARG A 6 -19.04 -21.15 -71.93
C ARG A 6 -18.66 -20.33 -70.70
N HIS A 7 -18.95 -20.86 -69.52
CA HIS A 7 -18.51 -20.27 -68.26
C HIS A 7 -17.00 -20.42 -68.08
N ARG A 8 -16.35 -19.27 -67.90
CA ARG A 8 -14.97 -19.07 -67.47
C ARG A 8 -14.85 -19.50 -66.00
N GLN A 9 -14.21 -20.63 -65.73
CA GLN A 9 -13.83 -21.00 -64.35
C GLN A 9 -12.76 -20.02 -63.85
N GLN A 10 -13.14 -19.22 -62.85
CA GLN A 10 -12.21 -18.49 -62.00
C GLN A 10 -11.44 -19.52 -61.16
N ARG A 11 -10.11 -19.53 -61.26
CA ARG A 11 -9.25 -20.23 -60.28
C ARG A 11 -9.29 -19.43 -58.98
N GLY A 12 -9.74 -20.10 -57.93
CA GLY A 12 -9.80 -19.55 -56.58
C GLY A 12 -8.43 -19.11 -56.06
N HIS A 13 -8.47 -18.08 -55.23
CA HIS A 13 -7.37 -17.61 -54.40
C HIS A 13 -6.83 -18.77 -53.54
N GLY A 14 -5.57 -19.13 -53.75
CA GLY A 14 -4.85 -20.02 -52.86
C GLY A 14 -4.69 -19.34 -51.50
N GLN A 15 -5.20 -19.98 -50.45
CA GLN A 15 -4.87 -19.64 -49.07
C GLN A 15 -3.37 -19.92 -48.87
N GLY A 16 -2.60 -18.86 -48.63
CA GLY A 16 -1.22 -19.00 -48.16
C GLY A 16 -1.18 -19.67 -46.78
N PRO A 17 -0.04 -20.27 -46.40
CA PRO A 17 0.10 -20.96 -45.13
C PRO A 17 -0.22 -20.01 -43.96
N PRO A 18 -0.83 -20.50 -42.88
CA PRO A 18 -1.18 -19.68 -41.74
C PRO A 18 0.09 -19.05 -41.14
N VAL A 19 0.02 -17.75 -40.90
CA VAL A 19 1.05 -17.00 -40.19
C VAL A 19 1.23 -17.66 -38.81
N PRO A 20 2.47 -17.99 -38.38
CA PRO A 20 2.70 -18.52 -37.05
C PRO A 20 2.13 -17.54 -36.03
N ALA A 21 1.34 -18.05 -35.10
CA ALA A 21 0.84 -17.25 -33.99
C ALA A 21 2.03 -16.56 -33.29
N PRO A 22 1.92 -15.28 -32.90
CA PRO A 22 2.95 -14.64 -32.10
C PRO A 22 3.21 -15.49 -30.86
N PRO A 23 4.48 -15.63 -30.44
CA PRO A 23 4.80 -16.38 -29.24
C PRO A 23 4.00 -15.82 -28.06
N PRO A 24 3.51 -16.67 -27.16
CA PRO A 24 2.80 -16.21 -25.98
C PRO A 24 3.70 -15.21 -25.23
N PRO A 25 3.10 -14.17 -24.60
CA PRO A 25 3.86 -13.27 -23.75
C PRO A 25 4.63 -14.08 -22.70
N PRO A 26 5.85 -13.64 -22.32
CA PRO A 26 6.61 -14.32 -21.28
C PRO A 26 5.72 -14.50 -20.03
N PRO A 27 5.78 -15.66 -19.36
CA PRO A 27 5.00 -15.89 -18.17
C PRO A 27 5.28 -14.80 -17.13
N ASP A 28 4.21 -14.26 -16.55
CA ASP A 28 4.25 -13.30 -15.46
C ASP A 28 5.07 -13.95 -14.31
N PRO A 29 6.20 -13.37 -13.86
CA PRO A 29 6.98 -13.92 -12.74
C PRO A 29 6.17 -13.98 -11.43
N THR A 30 4.96 -13.42 -11.42
CA THR A 30 3.99 -13.47 -10.33
C THR A 30 3.07 -14.69 -10.35
N GLN A 31 3.49 -15.83 -10.92
CA GLN A 31 3.10 -17.13 -10.33
C GLN A 31 3.76 -17.34 -8.95
N THR A 32 3.70 -16.32 -8.10
CA THR A 32 3.78 -16.40 -6.65
C THR A 32 2.48 -17.02 -6.15
N GLN A 33 2.39 -18.35 -6.17
CA GLN A 33 1.33 -19.05 -5.45
C GLN A 33 1.43 -18.65 -3.96
N GLY A 34 0.55 -17.77 -3.46
CA GLY A 34 0.39 -17.51 -2.03
C GLY A 34 0.35 -16.05 -1.57
N ILE A 35 0.91 -15.08 -2.31
CA ILE A 35 0.89 -13.66 -1.89
C ILE A 35 -0.48 -13.05 -2.21
N ARG A 36 -1.12 -12.44 -1.20
CA ARG A 36 -2.40 -11.73 -1.38
C ARG A 36 -2.20 -10.46 -2.20
N VAL A 37 -3.05 -10.24 -3.20
CA VAL A 37 -3.04 -9.04 -4.04
C VAL A 37 -4.35 -8.28 -3.89
N PHE A 38 -4.26 -6.99 -3.62
CA PHE A 38 -5.40 -6.07 -3.60
C PHE A 38 -5.30 -5.07 -4.76
N GLU A 39 -6.44 -4.72 -5.33
CA GLU A 39 -6.52 -3.84 -6.50
C GLU A 39 -7.06 -2.46 -6.11
N LEU A 40 -6.41 -1.41 -6.60
CA LEU A 40 -6.84 -0.03 -6.50
C LEU A 40 -6.74 0.63 -7.87
N ASN A 41 -7.88 0.99 -8.46
CA ASN A 41 -7.85 1.93 -9.57
C ASN A 41 -7.45 3.30 -9.03
N VAL A 42 -6.56 4.03 -9.68
CA VAL A 42 -6.14 5.37 -9.26
C VAL A 42 -6.92 6.49 -9.93
N SER A 43 -7.71 6.18 -10.96
CA SER A 43 -8.65 7.11 -11.62
C SER A 43 -9.95 7.30 -10.83
N LEU A 44 -9.92 7.09 -9.50
CA LEU A 44 -11.12 6.99 -8.68
C LEU A 44 -12.00 8.22 -8.77
N VAL A 45 -13.31 7.96 -8.85
CA VAL A 45 -14.33 8.95 -8.52
C VAL A 45 -14.91 8.57 -7.16
N GLY A 46 -14.58 9.35 -6.13
CA GLY A 46 -15.02 9.11 -4.76
C GLY A 46 -14.21 8.04 -4.00
N ALA A 47 -14.59 7.80 -2.75
CA ALA A 47 -13.85 6.99 -1.81
C ALA A 47 -14.18 5.47 -1.81
N ALA A 48 -15.10 5.02 -2.66
CA ALA A 48 -15.66 3.67 -2.57
C ALA A 48 -14.59 2.57 -2.75
N GLU A 49 -13.75 2.67 -3.78
CA GLU A 49 -12.72 1.66 -4.02
C GLU A 49 -11.59 1.71 -2.98
N TYR A 50 -11.20 2.92 -2.54
CA TYR A 50 -10.23 3.05 -1.45
C TYR A 50 -10.77 2.42 -0.16
N THR A 51 -12.05 2.63 0.16
CA THR A 51 -12.70 2.01 1.31
C THR A 51 -12.74 0.49 1.17
N ARG A 52 -13.11 -0.03 -0.02
CA ARG A 52 -13.09 -1.47 -0.30
C ARG A 52 -11.69 -2.05 -0.08
N LEU A 53 -10.66 -1.42 -0.64
CA LEU A 53 -9.26 -1.83 -0.46
C LEU A 53 -8.89 -1.93 1.03
N GLN A 54 -9.16 -0.90 1.82
CA GLN A 54 -8.77 -0.91 3.23
C GLN A 54 -9.55 -1.96 4.04
N ASN A 55 -10.84 -2.16 3.73
CA ASN A 55 -11.62 -3.23 4.37
C ASN A 55 -11.09 -4.63 4.01
N GLU A 56 -10.68 -4.86 2.76
CA GLU A 56 -10.07 -6.13 2.36
C GLU A 56 -8.73 -6.37 3.07
N ARG A 57 -7.96 -5.30 3.29
CA ARG A 57 -6.70 -5.36 4.06
C ARG A 57 -6.93 -5.58 5.55
N ASP A 58 -7.98 -5.02 6.14
CA ASP A 58 -8.38 -5.32 7.52
C ASP A 58 -8.75 -6.80 7.68
N GLN A 59 -9.53 -7.34 6.75
CA GLN A 59 -9.89 -8.75 6.75
C GLN A 59 -8.65 -9.64 6.65
N HIS A 60 -7.69 -9.27 5.80
CA HIS A 60 -6.44 -10.00 5.67
C HIS A 60 -5.58 -9.93 6.95
N CYS A 61 -5.44 -8.75 7.55
CA CYS A 61 -4.77 -8.59 8.84
C CYS A 61 -5.45 -9.45 9.93
N SER A 62 -6.77 -9.45 9.98
CA SER A 62 -7.56 -10.26 10.91
C SER A 62 -7.38 -11.77 10.69
N GLN A 63 -7.22 -12.22 9.44
CA GLN A 63 -6.94 -13.62 9.10
C GLN A 63 -5.55 -14.08 9.50
N LEU A 64 -4.56 -13.18 9.43
CA LEU A 64 -3.17 -13.47 9.83
C LEU A 64 -2.94 -13.28 11.34
N SER A 65 -3.83 -12.54 12.01
CA SER A 65 -3.74 -12.24 13.42
C SER A 65 -3.97 -13.48 14.28
N ALA A 66 -3.05 -13.70 15.22
CA ALA A 66 -3.22 -14.72 16.26
C ALA A 66 -4.10 -14.24 17.42
N VAL A 67 -4.20 -12.92 17.65
CA VAL A 67 -4.87 -12.33 18.82
C VAL A 67 -5.63 -11.06 18.45
N HIS A 68 -6.84 -10.91 19.01
CA HIS A 68 -7.65 -9.71 18.85
C HIS A 68 -7.92 -9.08 20.22
N PHE A 69 -7.68 -7.78 20.33
CA PHE A 69 -7.99 -6.99 21.52
C PHE A 69 -9.24 -6.15 21.24
N ASN A 70 -10.37 -6.48 21.90
CA ASN A 70 -11.67 -5.82 21.68
C ASN A 70 -12.10 -5.80 20.21
N GLY A 71 -11.86 -6.92 19.51
CA GLY A 71 -12.15 -7.07 18.08
C GLY A 71 -11.11 -6.45 17.13
N THR A 72 -10.16 -5.66 17.64
CA THR A 72 -9.07 -5.10 16.83
C THR A 72 -7.93 -6.11 16.69
N PRO A 73 -7.51 -6.48 15.47
CA PRO A 73 -6.45 -7.46 15.27
C PRO A 73 -5.08 -6.89 15.65
N MET A 74 -4.25 -7.71 16.27
CA MET A 74 -2.81 -7.50 16.33
C MET A 74 -2.17 -8.06 15.06
N THR A 75 -1.22 -7.35 14.47
CA THR A 75 -0.53 -7.84 13.28
C THR A 75 0.23 -9.14 13.54
N THR A 76 0.58 -9.86 12.49
CA THR A 76 1.37 -11.10 12.59
C THR A 76 2.78 -10.82 13.10
N GLY A 77 3.35 -11.77 13.84
CA GLY A 77 4.78 -11.77 14.20
C GLY A 77 5.70 -12.30 13.10
N ASP A 78 5.16 -12.79 11.99
CA ASP A 78 5.93 -13.31 10.86
C ASP A 78 6.49 -12.17 9.99
N ASP A 79 7.81 -12.01 10.01
CA ASP A 79 8.55 -11.01 9.22
C ASP A 79 8.57 -11.29 7.71
N SER A 80 8.27 -12.52 7.30
CA SER A 80 8.26 -12.94 5.90
C SER A 80 6.91 -12.75 5.21
N SER A 81 5.84 -12.60 5.98
CA SER A 81 4.48 -12.41 5.45
C SER A 81 4.35 -11.05 4.77
N CYS A 82 3.91 -11.05 3.51
CA CYS A 82 3.72 -9.86 2.70
C CYS A 82 2.43 -9.93 1.88
N HIS A 83 1.93 -8.75 1.49
CA HIS A 83 0.87 -8.59 0.49
C HIS A 83 1.22 -7.51 -0.53
N LEU A 84 0.50 -7.52 -1.65
CA LEU A 84 0.62 -6.55 -2.73
C LEU A 84 -0.60 -5.63 -2.79
N VAL A 85 -0.36 -4.34 -3.03
CA VAL A 85 -1.39 -3.43 -3.57
C VAL A 85 -1.00 -3.09 -4.99
N ARG A 86 -1.87 -3.42 -5.94
CA ARG A 86 -1.70 -3.12 -7.36
C ARG A 86 -2.49 -1.87 -7.70
N LEU A 87 -1.79 -0.90 -8.25
CA LEU A 87 -2.34 0.34 -8.76
C LEU A 87 -2.60 0.20 -10.26
N THR A 88 -3.82 0.54 -10.68
CA THR A 88 -4.25 0.48 -12.08
C THR A 88 -4.86 1.79 -12.53
N HIS A 89 -4.85 2.07 -13.83
CA HIS A 89 -5.55 3.19 -14.42
C HIS A 89 -6.13 2.74 -15.77
N PRO A 90 -7.39 3.06 -16.12
CA PRO A 90 -8.03 2.55 -17.35
C PRO A 90 -7.30 2.96 -18.63
N ASP A 91 -6.70 4.16 -18.65
CA ASP A 91 -5.96 4.65 -19.81
C ASP A 91 -4.52 4.12 -19.92
N TYR A 92 -4.01 3.39 -18.91
CA TYR A 92 -2.66 2.83 -18.91
C TYR A 92 -2.72 1.30 -18.98
N GLN A 93 -2.00 0.73 -19.94
CA GLN A 93 -1.86 -0.73 -20.05
C GLN A 93 -0.96 -1.32 -18.96
N GLN A 94 -0.08 -0.48 -18.39
CA GLN A 94 0.85 -0.86 -17.35
C GLN A 94 0.28 -0.63 -15.96
N ARG A 95 0.80 -1.37 -14.98
CA ARG A 95 0.39 -1.35 -13.58
C ARG A 95 1.59 -1.17 -12.67
N VAL A 96 1.39 -0.54 -11.53
CA VAL A 96 2.40 -0.45 -10.47
C VAL A 96 2.01 -1.44 -9.37
N GLN A 97 2.96 -2.21 -8.86
CA GLN A 97 2.73 -3.05 -7.68
C GLN A 97 3.50 -2.51 -6.49
N LEU A 98 2.88 -2.50 -5.32
CA LEU A 98 3.46 -2.05 -4.06
C LEU A 98 3.49 -3.24 -3.10
N LEU A 99 4.66 -3.58 -2.57
CA LEU A 99 4.85 -4.70 -1.64
C LEU A 99 4.87 -4.18 -0.21
N PHE A 100 3.98 -4.70 0.63
CA PHE A 100 3.87 -4.35 2.03
C PHE A 100 4.13 -5.58 2.90
N ARG A 101 4.83 -5.37 4.03
CA ARG A 101 4.99 -6.39 5.07
C ARG A 101 3.74 -6.46 5.95
N ASP A 102 3.25 -7.65 6.26
CA ASP A 102 2.03 -7.81 7.08
C ASP A 102 2.24 -7.46 8.55
N ARG A 103 3.45 -7.72 9.08
CA ARG A 103 3.81 -7.44 10.47
C ARG A 103 3.59 -5.99 10.88
N ASP A 104 3.86 -5.03 10.00
CA ASP A 104 3.84 -3.61 10.35
C ASP A 104 3.25 -2.73 9.25
N GLN A 105 2.78 -3.31 8.14
CA GLN A 105 2.27 -2.58 6.98
C GLN A 105 3.32 -1.67 6.32
N TYR A 106 4.62 -1.88 6.54
CA TYR A 106 5.67 -1.08 5.89
C TYR A 106 5.73 -1.36 4.40
N LEU A 107 5.83 -0.31 3.59
CA LEU A 107 6.16 -0.41 2.17
C LEU A 107 7.63 -0.86 2.01
N LEU A 108 7.82 -2.05 1.45
CA LEU A 108 9.14 -2.67 1.28
C LEU A 108 9.75 -2.37 -0.10
N ALA A 109 8.90 -2.41 -1.13
CA ALA A 109 9.33 -2.32 -2.52
C ALA A 109 8.16 -1.91 -3.43
N PHE A 110 8.48 -1.50 -4.65
CA PHE A 110 7.51 -1.34 -5.72
C PHE A 110 8.00 -1.95 -7.03
N GLN A 111 7.07 -2.41 -7.86
CA GLN A 111 7.30 -2.88 -9.21
C GLN A 111 6.75 -1.86 -10.20
N ARG A 112 7.57 -1.51 -11.19
CA ARG A 112 7.16 -0.69 -12.33
C ARG A 112 6.35 -1.50 -13.34
N GLY A 113 5.72 -0.80 -14.28
CA GLY A 113 4.96 -1.37 -15.39
C GLY A 113 5.70 -2.34 -16.31
N ASP A 114 7.03 -2.27 -16.37
CA ASP A 114 7.89 -3.18 -17.14
C ASP A 114 8.39 -4.38 -16.33
N GLY A 115 7.96 -4.50 -15.07
CA GLY A 115 8.29 -5.63 -14.20
C GLY A 115 9.54 -5.44 -13.33
N ARG A 116 10.29 -4.35 -13.49
CA ARG A 116 11.45 -4.04 -12.63
C ARG A 116 11.01 -3.72 -11.21
N TRP A 117 11.67 -4.33 -10.22
CA TRP A 117 11.44 -4.08 -8.81
C TRP A 117 12.47 -3.14 -8.23
N PHE A 118 12.02 -2.26 -7.34
CA PHE A 118 12.84 -1.33 -6.58
C PHE A 118 12.51 -1.47 -5.10
N ARG A 119 13.52 -1.63 -4.25
CA ARG A 119 13.37 -1.76 -2.79
C ARG A 119 14.13 -0.68 -2.05
N PHE A 120 13.68 -0.35 -0.84
CA PHE A 120 14.38 0.62 0.01
C PHE A 120 15.72 0.09 0.52
N LEU A 121 16.64 1.01 0.79
CA LEU A 121 17.91 0.74 1.43
C LEU A 121 17.70 0.13 2.81
N GLY A 122 18.36 -1.00 3.07
CA GLY A 122 18.29 -1.70 4.36
C GLY A 122 17.05 -2.57 4.55
N LEU A 123 16.13 -2.64 3.57
CA LEU A 123 15.03 -3.57 3.59
C LEU A 123 15.32 -4.73 2.63
N GLU A 124 15.65 -5.89 3.19
CA GLU A 124 15.79 -7.12 2.42
C GLU A 124 14.46 -7.85 2.31
N VAL A 125 14.18 -8.39 1.12
CA VAL A 125 12.99 -9.20 0.85
C VAL A 125 13.48 -10.50 0.24
N ALA A 126 13.32 -11.61 0.96
CA ALA A 126 13.81 -12.91 0.52
C ALA A 126 13.22 -13.29 -0.84
N GLY A 127 14.09 -13.69 -1.78
CA GLY A 127 13.68 -14.11 -3.13
C GLY A 127 13.27 -12.96 -4.07
N LEU A 128 13.28 -11.70 -3.63
CA LEU A 128 12.96 -10.56 -4.49
C LEU A 128 14.21 -10.06 -5.22
N ASN A 129 14.23 -10.22 -6.54
CA ASN A 129 15.24 -9.57 -7.38
C ASN A 129 14.85 -8.10 -7.61
N ALA A 130 15.42 -7.19 -6.81
CA ALA A 130 15.11 -5.77 -6.85
C ALA A 130 16.36 -4.88 -6.82
N GLU A 131 16.29 -3.77 -7.55
CA GLU A 131 17.24 -2.68 -7.47
C GLU A 131 17.09 -1.93 -6.13
N ILE A 132 18.20 -1.47 -5.58
CA ILE A 132 18.23 -0.83 -4.26
C ILE A 132 18.15 0.67 -4.44
N LEU A 133 17.06 1.29 -3.99
CA LEU A 133 16.95 2.74 -3.93
C LEU A 133 17.94 3.30 -2.90
N ASN A 134 18.59 4.41 -3.21
CA ASN A 134 19.38 5.18 -2.25
C ASN A 134 18.48 5.95 -1.24
N LEU A 135 17.49 5.26 -0.66
CA LEU A 135 16.42 5.81 0.17
C LEU A 135 16.05 4.81 1.26
N GLN A 136 16.00 5.26 2.51
CA GLN A 136 15.34 4.51 3.58
C GLN A 136 13.82 4.72 3.54
N SER A 137 13.05 3.74 3.99
CA SER A 137 11.57 3.77 3.99
C SER A 137 10.95 4.60 5.11
N SER A 138 11.74 5.42 5.82
CA SER A 138 11.22 6.24 6.92
C SER A 138 10.56 7.52 6.40
N HIS A 139 9.51 8.01 7.09
CA HIS A 139 8.90 9.30 6.77
C HIS A 139 9.93 10.44 6.69
N GLY A 140 10.90 10.48 7.61
CA GLY A 140 11.94 11.51 7.63
C GLY A 140 12.87 11.47 6.42
N SER A 141 13.07 10.30 5.81
CA SER A 141 13.90 10.13 4.60
C SER A 141 13.16 10.53 3.32
N MET A 142 11.84 10.30 3.29
CA MET A 142 10.96 10.59 2.14
C MET A 142 10.43 12.03 2.13
N LEU A 143 10.26 12.67 3.30
CA LEU A 143 9.79 14.05 3.39
C LEU A 143 10.93 15.05 3.13
N ARG A 144 10.58 16.12 2.41
CA ARG A 144 11.42 17.31 2.24
C ARG A 144 10.71 18.48 2.92
N GLY A 145 11.23 18.95 4.05
CA GLY A 145 10.65 20.07 4.81
C GLY A 145 9.79 19.63 6.00
N PRO A 146 9.00 20.54 6.59
CA PRO A 146 8.21 20.24 7.78
C PRO A 146 7.15 19.18 7.49
N SER A 147 6.95 18.24 8.43
CA SER A 147 6.01 17.13 8.31
C SER A 147 4.56 17.55 8.05
N SER A 148 4.20 18.79 8.42
CA SER A 148 2.87 19.38 8.31
C SER A 148 2.37 19.65 6.89
N ASN A 149 3.14 19.36 5.83
CA ASN A 149 2.78 19.66 4.44
C ASN A 149 2.28 18.45 3.65
N THR A 150 2.04 17.32 4.29
CA THR A 150 1.62 16.12 3.56
C THR A 150 0.14 16.16 3.23
N SER A 151 -0.18 16.02 1.96
CA SER A 151 -1.54 15.95 1.46
C SER A 151 -1.93 14.54 1.01
N VAL A 152 -3.21 14.24 1.17
CA VAL A 152 -3.88 13.05 0.64
C VAL A 152 -5.00 13.48 -0.30
N GLY A 153 -5.37 12.63 -1.26
CA GLY A 153 -6.46 12.90 -2.19
C GLY A 153 -6.16 12.48 -3.62
N PRO A 154 -7.01 12.90 -4.59
CA PRO A 154 -6.91 12.45 -5.97
C PRO A 154 -5.57 12.78 -6.65
N HIS A 155 -5.00 13.97 -6.39
CA HIS A 155 -3.70 14.34 -6.97
C HIS A 155 -2.57 13.49 -6.40
N ALA A 156 -2.59 13.24 -5.08
CA ALA A 156 -1.61 12.38 -4.44
C ALA A 156 -1.69 10.95 -4.98
N LEU A 157 -2.91 10.44 -5.19
CA LEU A 157 -3.14 9.09 -5.72
C LEU A 157 -2.65 8.95 -7.17
N MET A 158 -3.03 9.88 -8.04
CA MET A 158 -2.62 9.84 -9.45
C MET A 158 -1.13 10.15 -9.61
N GLY A 159 -0.62 11.13 -8.86
CA GLY A 159 0.80 11.46 -8.84
C GLY A 159 1.66 10.29 -8.36
N MET A 160 1.23 9.57 -7.33
CA MET A 160 1.89 8.32 -6.92
C MET A 160 1.96 7.31 -8.06
N PHE A 161 0.86 7.08 -8.77
CA PHE A 161 0.83 6.11 -9.87
C PHE A 161 1.80 6.49 -11.01
N VAL A 162 1.71 7.72 -11.52
CA VAL A 162 2.51 8.18 -12.65
C VAL A 162 4.01 8.18 -12.32
N GLU A 163 4.37 8.75 -11.17
CA GLU A 163 5.79 8.87 -10.78
C GLU A 163 6.44 7.51 -10.56
N LEU A 164 5.71 6.53 -9.99
CA LEU A 164 6.23 5.17 -9.82
C LEU A 164 6.27 4.40 -11.14
N LEU A 165 5.31 4.64 -12.03
CA LEU A 165 5.23 3.99 -13.33
C LEU A 165 6.35 4.43 -14.27
N GLU A 166 6.68 5.72 -14.24
CA GLU A 166 7.68 6.33 -15.14
C GLU A 166 9.07 6.40 -14.52
N PHE A 167 9.22 6.03 -13.24
CA PHE A 167 10.50 6.12 -12.55
C PHE A 167 11.60 5.39 -13.30
N ASP A 168 12.63 6.13 -13.68
CA ASP A 168 13.89 5.59 -14.17
C ASP A 168 15.03 6.34 -13.49
N GLY A 169 15.81 5.61 -12.69
CA GLY A 169 16.89 6.16 -11.89
C GLY A 169 18.24 5.68 -12.40
N ALA A 170 19.22 6.57 -12.47
CA ALA A 170 20.60 6.20 -12.73
C ALA A 170 21.15 5.39 -11.54
N VAL A 171 21.84 4.29 -11.83
CA VAL A 171 22.51 3.46 -10.82
C VAL A 171 23.93 3.96 -10.61
N LEU A 172 24.28 4.29 -9.36
CA LEU A 172 25.63 4.67 -8.94
C LEU A 172 26.02 3.85 -7.73
N ASN A 173 27.16 3.15 -7.80
CA ASN A 173 27.66 2.28 -6.72
C ASN A 173 26.64 1.22 -6.26
N GLY A 174 25.88 0.65 -7.20
CA GLY A 174 24.85 -0.36 -6.91
C GLY A 174 23.57 0.21 -6.26
N LEU A 175 23.46 1.52 -6.11
CA LEU A 175 22.27 2.19 -5.60
C LEU A 175 21.61 3.03 -6.71
N THR A 176 20.30 2.91 -6.84
CA THR A 176 19.49 3.69 -7.77
C THR A 176 19.22 5.06 -7.16
N ASN A 177 19.67 6.11 -7.85
CA ASN A 177 19.42 7.49 -7.45
C ASN A 177 17.93 7.83 -7.54
N ILE A 178 17.50 8.66 -6.60
CA ILE A 178 16.09 9.02 -6.39
C ILE A 178 15.87 10.50 -6.65
N THR A 179 14.74 10.81 -7.29
CA THR A 179 14.27 12.18 -7.49
C THR A 179 13.45 12.65 -6.28
N ASN A 180 13.20 13.96 -6.15
CA ASN A 180 12.32 14.45 -5.08
C ASN A 180 10.86 14.05 -5.36
N GLU A 181 10.52 13.92 -6.63
CA GLU A 181 9.22 13.52 -7.15
C GLU A 181 8.92 12.06 -6.74
N LEU A 182 9.88 11.15 -6.93
CA LEU A 182 9.76 9.76 -6.47
C LEU A 182 9.64 9.69 -4.94
N LYS A 183 10.44 10.46 -4.19
CA LYS A 183 10.33 10.51 -2.72
C LYS A 183 8.92 10.91 -2.27
N ARG A 184 8.34 11.91 -2.92
CA ARG A 184 6.97 12.37 -2.66
C ARG A 184 5.94 11.31 -3.02
N ALA A 185 6.09 10.62 -4.14
CA ALA A 185 5.22 9.52 -4.56
C ALA A 185 5.23 8.35 -3.57
N LEU A 186 6.42 7.91 -3.15
CA LEU A 186 6.60 6.88 -2.13
C LEU A 186 6.04 7.32 -0.77
N HIS A 187 6.15 8.61 -0.45
CA HIS A 187 5.55 9.17 0.74
C HIS A 187 4.01 9.12 0.71
N TRP A 188 3.39 9.48 -0.43
CA TRP A 188 1.95 9.33 -0.62
C TRP A 188 1.52 7.86 -0.51
N ALA A 189 2.26 6.92 -1.09
CA ALA A 189 2.01 5.49 -0.93
C ALA A 189 2.05 5.07 0.55
N THR A 190 3.06 5.52 1.28
CA THR A 190 3.21 5.25 2.71
C THR A 190 2.03 5.80 3.49
N VAL A 191 1.68 7.07 3.30
CA VAL A 191 0.59 7.71 4.06
C VAL A 191 -0.78 7.15 3.69
N MET A 192 -1.12 7.11 2.40
CA MET A 192 -2.47 6.70 1.99
C MET A 192 -2.70 5.20 2.16
N LEU A 193 -1.66 4.37 2.05
CA LEU A 193 -1.81 2.91 2.10
C LEU A 193 -1.27 2.31 3.40
N SER A 194 -0.06 2.65 3.86
CA SER A 194 0.46 2.10 5.13
C SER A 194 -0.26 2.73 6.33
N GLU A 195 -0.21 4.06 6.44
CA GLU A 195 -0.84 4.77 7.56
C GLU A 195 -2.36 4.75 7.44
N GLY A 196 -2.88 4.79 6.20
CA GLY A 196 -4.26 4.46 5.93
C GLY A 196 -4.63 3.08 6.48
N ALA A 197 -3.81 2.04 6.35
CA ALA A 197 -4.14 0.75 6.96
C ALA A 197 -4.16 0.80 8.49
N ARG A 198 -3.26 1.57 9.12
CA ARG A 198 -3.12 1.59 10.58
C ARG A 198 -4.11 2.51 11.31
N PHE A 199 -4.46 3.64 10.70
CA PHE A 199 -5.17 4.75 11.35
C PHE A 199 -6.50 5.09 10.69
N GLN A 200 -7.58 5.06 11.47
CA GLN A 200 -8.93 5.45 11.04
C GLN A 200 -9.00 6.94 10.66
N SER A 201 -8.27 7.81 11.35
CA SER A 201 -8.19 9.24 11.01
C SER A 201 -7.60 9.48 9.62
N VAL A 202 -6.50 8.80 9.26
CA VAL A 202 -5.87 8.91 7.94
C VAL A 202 -6.81 8.38 6.85
N ARG A 203 -7.50 7.26 7.11
CA ARG A 203 -8.55 6.76 6.21
C ARG A 203 -9.64 7.79 6.00
N ARG A 204 -10.19 8.36 7.09
CA ARG A 204 -11.26 9.36 7.02
C ARG A 204 -10.87 10.58 6.18
N HIS A 205 -9.67 11.12 6.40
CA HIS A 205 -9.16 12.25 5.62
C HIS A 205 -8.96 11.88 4.15
N THR A 206 -8.42 10.68 3.87
CA THR A 206 -8.25 10.20 2.49
C THR A 206 -9.60 10.02 1.80
N CYS A 207 -10.57 9.38 2.46
CA CYS A 207 -11.93 9.23 1.94
C CYS A 207 -12.61 10.58 1.71
N GLN A 208 -12.48 11.52 2.65
CA GLN A 208 -13.01 12.86 2.49
C GLN A 208 -12.40 13.56 1.26
N ALA A 209 -11.08 13.52 1.12
CA ALA A 209 -10.36 14.10 -0.02
C ALA A 209 -10.81 13.50 -1.36
N LEU A 210 -10.98 12.18 -1.42
CA LEU A 210 -11.46 11.48 -2.62
C LEU A 210 -12.93 11.81 -2.93
N ASN A 211 -13.79 11.94 -1.92
CA ASN A 211 -15.21 12.29 -2.08
C ASN A 211 -15.42 13.74 -2.52
N THR A 212 -14.60 14.67 -2.04
CA THR A 212 -14.70 16.09 -2.42
C THR A 212 -13.92 16.41 -3.69
N GLY A 213 -13.07 15.51 -4.17
CA GLY A 213 -12.17 15.75 -5.29
C GLY A 213 -11.03 16.71 -4.96
N GLN A 214 -10.82 17.05 -3.69
CA GLN A 214 -9.81 18.01 -3.23
C GLN A 214 -8.71 17.31 -2.45
N ASN A 215 -7.47 17.79 -2.58
CA ASN A 215 -6.41 17.33 -1.69
C ASN A 215 -6.56 17.98 -0.32
N ILE A 216 -6.37 17.17 0.72
CA ILE A 216 -6.43 17.61 2.12
C ILE A 216 -5.05 17.43 2.73
N THR A 217 -4.51 18.51 3.30
CA THR A 217 -3.29 18.45 4.10
C THR A 217 -3.60 17.87 5.48
N LEU A 218 -2.84 16.86 5.89
CA LEU A 218 -2.99 16.24 7.19
C LEU A 218 -2.43 17.13 8.30
N GLU A 219 -3.18 17.23 9.40
CA GLU A 219 -2.78 18.00 10.57
C GLU A 219 -1.53 17.43 11.25
N THR A 220 -0.78 18.30 11.94
CA THR A 220 0.44 17.92 12.66
C THR A 220 0.21 16.83 13.70
N VAL A 221 -0.96 16.81 14.37
CA VAL A 221 -1.26 15.77 15.37
C VAL A 221 -1.31 14.38 14.73
N LEU A 222 -1.86 14.24 13.51
CA LEU A 222 -1.87 12.97 12.78
C LEU A 222 -0.45 12.50 12.47
N TRP A 223 0.44 13.44 12.15
CA TRP A 223 1.87 13.14 11.96
C TRP A 223 2.52 12.57 13.21
N LEU A 224 2.21 13.14 14.37
CA LEU A 224 2.72 12.65 15.63
C LEU A 224 2.16 11.25 15.95
N ARG A 225 0.87 11.02 15.68
CA ARG A 225 0.23 9.69 15.85
C ARG A 225 0.88 8.63 14.97
N MET A 226 1.05 8.89 13.66
CA MET A 226 1.67 7.95 12.72
C MET A 226 3.06 7.50 13.18
N ARG A 227 3.87 8.43 13.72
CA ARG A 227 5.21 8.13 14.26
C ARG A 227 5.22 7.38 15.58
N ASN A 228 4.09 7.31 16.29
CA ASN A 228 3.96 6.68 17.59
C ASN A 228 3.02 5.46 17.56
N TRP A 229 2.76 4.86 16.39
CA TRP A 229 1.86 3.72 16.25
C TRP A 229 2.18 2.56 17.21
N GLU A 230 3.47 2.24 17.40
CA GLU A 230 3.93 1.24 18.36
C GLU A 230 3.44 1.55 19.79
N ARG A 231 3.76 2.74 20.29
CA ARG A 231 3.33 3.19 21.64
C ARG A 231 1.82 3.27 21.78
N MET A 232 1.13 3.69 20.73
CA MET A 232 -0.34 3.69 20.71
C MET A 232 -0.88 2.26 20.81
N SER A 233 -0.26 1.29 20.13
CA SER A 233 -0.63 -0.12 20.24
C SER A 233 -0.39 -0.67 21.65
N GLU A 234 0.71 -0.30 22.29
CA GLU A 234 1.00 -0.65 23.70
C GLU A 234 -0.05 -0.05 24.64
N TYR A 235 -0.40 1.23 24.46
CA TYR A 235 -1.41 1.90 25.27
C TYR A 235 -2.78 1.23 25.12
N TRP A 236 -3.17 0.85 23.90
CA TRP A 236 -4.41 0.12 23.68
C TRP A 236 -4.46 -1.16 24.50
N VAL A 237 -3.42 -1.99 24.42
CA VAL A 237 -3.34 -3.27 25.14
C VAL A 237 -3.39 -3.04 26.65
N MET A 238 -2.66 -2.03 27.14
CA MET A 238 -2.68 -1.64 28.56
C MET A 238 -4.08 -1.24 29.02
N CYS A 239 -4.77 -0.37 28.28
CA CYS A 239 -6.14 0.04 28.60
C CYS A 239 -7.11 -1.15 28.64
N GLN A 240 -7.04 -2.04 27.65
CA GLN A 240 -7.89 -3.24 27.61
C GLN A 240 -7.64 -4.14 28.83
N ARG A 241 -6.37 -4.38 29.18
CA ARG A 241 -6.01 -5.19 30.36
C ARG A 241 -6.51 -4.57 31.66
N HIS A 242 -6.42 -3.24 31.77
CA HIS A 242 -6.94 -2.52 32.94
C HIS A 242 -8.47 -2.56 33.01
N ASP A 243 -9.18 -2.47 31.87
CA ASP A 243 -10.64 -2.65 31.83
C ASP A 243 -11.06 -4.07 32.25
N ASP A 244 -10.26 -5.08 31.89
CA ASP A 244 -10.49 -6.48 32.27
C ASP A 244 -10.11 -6.77 33.74
N ASN A 245 -9.12 -6.05 34.29
CA ASN A 245 -8.67 -6.13 35.66
C ASN A 245 -8.15 -4.78 36.19
N ALA A 246 -9.00 -4.09 36.97
CA ALA A 246 -8.72 -2.76 37.50
C ALA A 246 -7.56 -2.70 38.53
N ASP A 247 -7.06 -3.84 39.01
CA ASP A 247 -5.91 -3.89 39.92
C ASP A 247 -4.57 -3.80 39.16
N LEU A 248 -4.58 -3.96 37.83
CA LEU A 248 -3.37 -3.81 37.03
C LEU A 248 -2.96 -2.33 36.97
N PRO A 249 -1.69 -1.99 37.24
CA PRO A 249 -1.26 -0.60 37.21
C PRO A 249 -1.24 -0.04 35.78
N MET A 250 -1.63 1.23 35.66
CA MET A 250 -1.41 2.01 34.44
C MET A 250 -0.01 2.60 34.42
N ASP A 251 0.67 2.53 33.27
CA ASP A 251 1.90 3.28 33.02
C ASP A 251 1.59 4.76 32.77
N LEU A 252 1.84 5.59 33.78
CA LEU A 252 1.55 7.02 33.74
C LEU A 252 2.38 7.78 32.69
N ASP A 253 3.61 7.36 32.40
CA ASP A 253 4.43 7.98 31.35
C ASP A 253 3.84 7.70 29.96
N LEU A 254 3.30 6.50 29.76
CA LEU A 254 2.58 6.18 28.53
C LEU A 254 1.27 6.97 28.41
N VAL A 255 0.52 7.14 29.52
CA VAL A 255 -0.70 7.99 29.54
C VAL A 255 -0.36 9.43 29.16
N GLU A 256 0.67 10.02 29.75
CA GLU A 256 1.10 11.40 29.43
C GLU A 256 1.52 11.55 27.96
N LYS A 257 2.23 10.55 27.42
CA LYS A 257 2.59 10.52 25.99
C LYS A 257 1.37 10.45 25.08
N MET A 258 0.32 9.71 25.46
CA MET A 258 -0.92 9.64 24.68
C MET A 258 -1.72 10.95 24.73
N ALA A 259 -1.75 11.62 25.88
CA ALA A 259 -2.38 12.93 26.01
C ALA A 259 -1.74 13.96 25.05
N ALA A 260 -0.41 13.90 24.87
CA ALA A 260 0.31 14.73 23.89
C ALA A 260 -0.04 14.42 22.42
N LEU A 261 -0.68 13.28 22.14
CA LEU A 261 -1.21 12.87 20.84
C LEU A 261 -2.72 13.11 20.72
N ASP A 262 -3.32 13.83 21.68
CA ASP A 262 -4.76 14.06 21.78
C ASP A 262 -5.57 12.75 21.91
N ILE A 263 -5.05 11.81 22.71
CA ILE A 263 -5.68 10.55 23.08
C ILE A 263 -5.80 10.54 24.61
N HIS A 264 -7.01 10.75 25.13
CA HIS A 264 -7.24 10.96 26.57
C HIS A 264 -7.95 9.78 27.23
N SER A 265 -8.43 8.82 26.43
CA SER A 265 -9.21 7.70 26.91
C SER A 265 -9.05 6.45 26.03
N PHE A 266 -9.50 5.31 26.54
CA PHE A 266 -9.57 4.09 25.72
C PHE A 266 -10.58 4.24 24.57
N ALA A 267 -11.65 5.01 24.76
CA ALA A 267 -12.61 5.28 23.69
C ALA A 267 -11.96 6.05 22.51
N ASP A 268 -11.07 7.01 22.81
CA ASP A 268 -10.38 7.79 21.77
C ASP A 268 -9.47 6.91 20.92
N ILE A 269 -8.64 6.08 21.58
CA ILE A 269 -7.73 5.22 20.82
C ILE A 269 -8.47 4.14 20.03
N ARG A 270 -9.64 3.68 20.53
CA ARG A 270 -10.54 2.77 19.81
C ARG A 270 -11.08 3.32 18.49
N GLN A 271 -11.23 4.63 18.41
CA GLN A 271 -11.65 5.32 17.19
C GLN A 271 -10.48 5.69 16.28
N GLU A 272 -9.25 5.41 16.69
CA GLU A 272 -8.05 5.83 15.98
C GLU A 272 -7.31 4.69 15.31
N LEU A 273 -7.10 3.54 15.98
CA LEU A 273 -6.37 2.42 15.38
C LEU A 273 -7.31 1.43 14.68
N CYS A 274 -6.89 0.94 13.51
CA CYS A 274 -7.54 -0.16 12.79
C CYS A 274 -6.92 -1.53 13.12
N MET A 275 -5.65 -1.51 13.55
CA MET A 275 -4.86 -2.69 13.91
C MET A 275 -3.75 -2.30 14.88
N LEU A 276 -3.29 -3.27 15.66
CA LEU A 276 -2.24 -3.11 16.66
C LEU A 276 -0.94 -3.72 16.17
N LEU A 277 0.19 -3.10 16.45
CA LEU A 277 1.50 -3.69 16.15
C LEU A 277 1.72 -4.95 17.00
N PHE A 278 2.22 -6.01 16.38
CA PHE A 278 2.68 -7.21 17.05
C PHE A 278 3.68 -6.89 18.16
N ASN A 279 3.35 -7.29 19.39
CA ASN A 279 4.22 -7.18 20.55
C ASN A 279 4.20 -8.50 21.33
N PRO A 280 5.30 -9.27 21.38
CA PRO A 280 5.36 -10.52 22.14
C PRO A 280 4.96 -10.37 23.61
N LYS A 281 5.29 -9.23 24.25
CA LYS A 281 4.95 -8.97 25.65
C LYS A 281 3.46 -8.79 25.88
N ALA A 282 2.70 -8.46 24.84
CA ALA A 282 1.25 -8.36 24.92
C ALA A 282 0.55 -9.74 24.95
N LEU A 283 1.28 -10.82 24.73
CA LEU A 283 0.78 -12.20 24.73
C LEU A 283 1.01 -12.92 26.07
N GLU A 284 1.81 -12.33 26.95
CA GLU A 284 2.07 -12.77 28.33
C GLU A 284 1.01 -12.25 29.29
#